data_AF-A0A951UJ04-F1
#
_entry.id   AF-A0A951UJ04-F1
#
_cell.length_a   1.000
_cell.length_b   1.000
_cell.length_c   1.000
_cell.angle_alpha   90.00
_cell.angle_beta   90.00
_cell.angle_gamma   90.00
#
_symmetry.space_group_name_H-M   'P 1'
#
loop_
_entity.id
_entity.type
_entity.pdbx_description
1 polymer ?
#
loop_
_entity_poly.entity_id
_entity_poly.type
_entity_poly.pdbx_seq_one_letter_code
_entity_poly.pdbx_strand_id
1 'polypeptide(L)'
;MIEIPCTPQFRLNAEIGRTVRRCWENVPGVIAYLKEALQTWKGIKSPEAVFVAACKEGRKPESAQVKSAVKDWFEWARKQRIVIAMSGEVVYTRRGKAVAVAEMMRRCPVGE
;
A
#
# COMPACT_ATOMS: atom_id res chain seq x y z
N MET A 1 5.65 28.07 -21.67
CA MET A 1 5.99 26.66 -22.01
C MET A 1 5.36 25.79 -20.95
N ILE A 2 4.40 24.95 -21.33
CA ILE A 2 3.85 23.92 -20.43
C ILE A 2 4.88 22.80 -20.44
N GLU A 3 5.64 22.64 -19.35
CA GLU A 3 6.42 21.41 -19.13
C GLU A 3 5.40 20.28 -19.00
N ILE A 4 5.22 19.51 -20.07
CA ILE A 4 4.51 18.25 -20.01
C ILE A 4 5.42 17.35 -19.16
N PRO A 5 5.02 16.95 -17.94
CA PRO A 5 5.84 16.03 -17.15
C PRO A 5 5.95 14.75 -17.97
N CYS A 6 7.13 14.49 -18.53
CA CYS A 6 7.41 13.28 -19.30
C CYS A 6 6.92 12.10 -18.47
N THR A 7 5.82 11.48 -18.87
CA THR A 7 5.39 10.23 -18.26
C THR A 7 6.48 9.24 -18.61
N PRO A 8 7.27 8.74 -17.65
CA PRO A 8 8.39 7.89 -17.98
C PRO A 8 7.84 6.62 -18.61
N GLN A 9 8.29 6.30 -19.82
CA GLN A 9 7.76 5.18 -20.58
C GLN A 9 8.26 3.87 -19.98
N PHE A 10 7.38 3.10 -19.32
CA PHE A 10 7.72 1.79 -18.78
C PHE A 10 7.75 0.74 -19.88
N ARG A 11 8.95 0.23 -20.22
CA ARG A 11 9.12 -0.78 -21.28
C ARG A 11 9.36 -2.15 -20.69
N LEU A 12 8.54 -3.12 -21.10
CA LEU A 12 8.79 -4.53 -20.80
C LEU A 12 10.07 -4.98 -21.50
N ASN A 13 11.07 -5.41 -20.73
CA ASN A 13 12.33 -5.95 -21.22
C ASN A 13 12.62 -7.33 -20.60
N ALA A 14 13.68 -7.98 -21.07
CA ALA A 14 14.05 -9.33 -20.61
C ALA A 14 14.40 -9.41 -19.11
N GLU A 15 14.83 -8.30 -18.48
CA GLU A 15 15.11 -8.25 -17.04
C GLU A 15 13.82 -8.19 -16.22
N ILE A 16 12.85 -7.37 -16.64
CA ILE A 16 11.52 -7.32 -16.02
C ILE A 16 10.84 -8.68 -16.15
N GLY A 17 10.88 -9.30 -17.33
CA GLY A 17 10.28 -10.62 -17.56
C GLY A 17 10.89 -11.72 -16.67
N ARG A 18 12.19 -11.66 -16.37
CA ARG A 18 12.85 -12.57 -15.42
C ARG A 18 12.47 -12.26 -13.97
N THR A 19 12.40 -10.99 -13.62
CA THR A 19 12.08 -10.54 -12.25
C THR A 19 10.64 -10.89 -11.87
N VAL A 20 9.68 -10.67 -12.78
CA VAL A 20 8.28 -11.04 -12.58
C VAL A 20 8.14 -12.54 -12.37
N ARG A 21 8.84 -13.37 -13.15
CA ARG A 21 8.81 -14.84 -12.98
C ARG A 21 9.39 -15.29 -11.64
N ARG A 22 10.43 -14.62 -11.15
CA ARG A 22 11.12 -15.00 -9.90
C ARG A 22 10.43 -14.48 -8.64
N CYS A 23 9.81 -13.31 -8.71
CA CYS A 23 9.27 -12.59 -7.55
C CYS A 23 7.77 -12.28 -7.72
N TRP A 24 7.02 -13.21 -8.32
CA TRP A 24 5.63 -12.99 -8.76
C TRP A 24 4.70 -12.57 -7.60
N GLU A 25 4.92 -13.09 -6.40
CA GLU A 25 4.15 -12.76 -5.19
C GLU A 25 4.29 -11.27 -4.78
N ASN A 26 5.41 -10.65 -5.13
CA ASN A 26 5.70 -9.25 -4.81
C ASN A 26 5.17 -8.28 -5.89
N VAL A 27 4.89 -8.77 -7.11
CA VAL A 27 4.50 -7.95 -8.26
C VAL A 27 3.27 -7.06 -7.97
N PRO A 28 2.19 -7.54 -7.33
CA PRO A 28 1.04 -6.69 -7.02
C PRO A 28 1.40 -5.51 -6.11
N GLY A 29 2.26 -5.74 -5.11
CA GLY A 29 2.73 -4.69 -4.20
C GLY A 29 3.61 -3.67 -4.91
N VAL A 30 4.50 -4.14 -5.79
CA VAL A 30 5.39 -3.27 -6.58
C VAL A 30 4.63 -2.42 -7.59
N ILE A 31 3.59 -2.96 -8.22
CA ILE A 31 2.71 -2.20 -9.11
C ILE A 31 1.97 -1.11 -8.32
N ALA A 32 1.46 -1.42 -7.12
CA ALA A 32 0.85 -0.42 -6.25
C ALA A 32 1.86 0.68 -5.87
N TYR A 33 3.10 0.30 -5.54
CA TYR A 33 4.18 1.22 -5.21
C TYR A 33 4.46 2.19 -6.35
N LEU A 34 4.61 1.66 -7.57
CA LEU A 34 4.84 2.48 -8.76
C LEU A 34 3.67 3.41 -9.06
N LYS A 35 2.42 2.97 -8.86
CA LYS A 35 1.25 3.83 -9.08
C LYS A 35 1.23 5.03 -8.14
N GLU A 36 1.48 4.84 -6.85
CA GLU A 36 1.52 5.93 -5.88
C GLU A 36 2.70 6.87 -6.11
N ALA A 37 3.83 6.27 -6.41
CA ALA A 37 5.03 7.02 -6.60
C ALA A 37 4.94 7.79 -7.94
N LEU A 38 4.28 7.29 -8.98
CA LEU A 38 3.94 8.07 -10.19
C LEU A 38 3.03 9.28 -9.92
N GLN A 39 2.13 9.21 -8.92
CA GLN A 39 1.29 10.35 -8.53
C GLN A 39 2.06 11.44 -7.79
N THR A 40 3.20 11.10 -7.18
CA THR A 40 3.99 12.00 -6.33
C THR A 40 5.35 12.36 -6.91
N TRP A 41 5.82 11.68 -7.98
CA TRP A 41 7.17 11.84 -8.50
C TRP A 41 7.35 13.00 -9.48
N LYS A 42 8.11 14.01 -9.05
CA LYS A 42 8.91 14.86 -9.94
C LYS A 42 10.30 14.23 -10.12
N GLY A 43 10.52 13.54 -11.25
CA GLY A 43 11.86 13.25 -11.78
C GLY A 43 12.51 11.93 -11.34
N ILE A 44 12.00 10.80 -11.84
CA ILE A 44 12.81 9.56 -11.93
C ILE A 44 13.43 9.43 -13.32
N LYS A 45 14.68 8.97 -13.36
CA LYS A 45 15.41 8.69 -14.60
C LYS A 45 15.02 7.36 -15.28
N SER A 46 14.62 6.31 -14.54
CA SER A 46 14.06 5.06 -15.11
C SER A 46 13.12 4.32 -14.13
N PRO A 47 11.82 4.17 -14.44
CA PRO A 47 10.85 3.44 -13.63
C PRO A 47 11.06 1.92 -13.65
N GLU A 48 11.74 1.37 -14.67
CA GLU A 48 12.08 -0.05 -14.76
C GLU A 48 13.08 -0.48 -13.69
N ALA A 49 14.12 0.32 -13.45
CA ALA A 49 15.11 0.04 -12.42
C ALA A 49 14.47 0.01 -11.02
N VAL A 50 13.53 0.93 -10.78
CA VAL A 50 12.75 1.00 -9.54
C VAL A 50 11.85 -0.24 -9.39
N PHE A 51 11.19 -0.69 -10.46
CA PHE A 51 10.39 -1.92 -10.45
C PHE A 51 11.23 -3.15 -10.08
N VAL A 52 12.39 -3.31 -10.72
CA VAL A 52 13.28 -4.46 -10.47
C VAL A 52 13.79 -4.46 -9.03
N ALA A 53 14.21 -3.31 -8.52
CA ALA A 53 14.68 -3.18 -7.13
C ALA A 53 13.56 -3.48 -6.13
N ALA A 54 12.38 -2.89 -6.30
CA ALA A 54 11.24 -3.11 -5.41
C ALA A 54 10.75 -4.57 -5.43
N CYS A 55 10.77 -5.24 -6.58
CA CYS A 55 10.44 -6.68 -6.67
C CYS A 55 11.44 -7.56 -5.93
N LYS A 56 12.74 -7.26 -6.03
CA LYS A 56 13.81 -8.00 -5.35
C LYS A 56 13.80 -7.77 -3.83
N GLU A 57 13.53 -6.54 -3.41
CA GLU A 57 13.52 -6.14 -1.99
C GLU A 57 12.16 -6.39 -1.31
N GLY A 58 11.12 -6.78 -2.05
CA GLY A 58 9.77 -6.96 -1.51
C GLY A 58 9.16 -5.67 -0.97
N ARG A 59 9.60 -4.49 -1.45
CA ARG A 59 9.09 -3.20 -0.97
C ARG A 59 7.62 -3.07 -1.33
N LYS A 60 6.80 -2.90 -0.30
CA LYS A 60 5.38 -2.55 -0.42
C LYS A 60 5.23 -1.05 -0.21
N PRO A 61 4.31 -0.38 -0.91
CA PRO A 61 4.04 1.03 -0.65
C PRO A 61 3.64 1.24 0.80
N GLU A 62 4.00 2.39 1.34
CA GLU A 62 3.64 2.80 2.70
C GLU A 62 2.13 2.73 2.90
N SER A 63 1.33 3.07 1.89
CA SER A 63 -0.13 2.91 1.93
C SER A 63 -0.61 1.45 2.02
N ALA A 64 0.12 0.50 1.42
CA ALA A 64 -0.22 -0.91 1.49
C ALA A 64 0.22 -1.51 2.83
N GLN A 65 1.30 -0.99 3.42
CA GLN A 65 1.70 -1.30 4.79
C GLN A 65 0.70 -0.72 5.81
N VAL A 66 0.21 0.50 5.58
CA VAL A 66 -0.87 1.10 6.38
C VAL A 66 -2.15 0.26 6.25
N LYS A 67 -2.51 -0.20 5.05
CA LYS A 67 -3.66 -1.10 4.85
C LYS A 67 -3.49 -2.45 5.55
N SER A 68 -2.29 -3.04 5.59
CA SER A 68 -2.06 -4.28 6.35
C SER A 68 -2.14 -4.03 7.86
N ALA A 69 -1.51 -2.96 8.37
CA ALA A 69 -1.58 -2.61 9.79
C ALA A 69 -3.02 -2.30 10.26
N VAL A 70 -3.81 -1.62 9.42
CA VAL A 70 -5.23 -1.37 9.67
C VAL A 70 -6.02 -2.68 9.69
N LYS A 71 -5.72 -3.61 8.79
CA LYS A 71 -6.39 -4.92 8.74
C LYS A 71 -6.08 -5.77 9.95
N ASP A 72 -4.81 -5.85 10.34
CA ASP A 72 -4.37 -6.61 11.52
C ASP A 72 -4.97 -6.02 12.80
N TRP A 73 -4.96 -4.69 12.93
CA TRP A 73 -5.64 -4.00 14.02
C TRP A 73 -7.15 -4.26 14.03
N PHE A 74 -7.82 -4.23 12.88
CA PHE A 74 -9.25 -4.47 12.79
C PHE A 74 -9.62 -5.89 13.26
N GLU A 75 -8.86 -6.91 12.83
CA GLU A 75 -9.10 -8.29 13.25
C GLU A 75 -8.90 -8.47 14.76
N TRP A 76 -7.86 -7.87 15.34
CA TRP A 76 -7.67 -7.83 16.79
C TRP A 76 -8.83 -7.11 17.51
N ALA A 77 -9.18 -5.91 17.05
CA ALA A 77 -10.23 -5.08 17.67
C ALA A 77 -11.62 -5.74 17.58
N ARG A 78 -11.88 -6.50 16.51
CA ARG A 78 -13.09 -7.31 16.35
C ARG A 78 -13.13 -8.48 17.33
N LYS A 79 -12.01 -9.19 17.54
CA LYS A 79 -11.90 -10.27 18.55
C LYS A 79 -12.15 -9.73 19.97
N GLN A 80 -11.62 -8.55 20.29
CA GLN A 80 -11.86 -7.87 21.57
C GLN A 80 -13.26 -7.22 21.68
N ARG A 81 -14.11 -7.37 20.65
CA ARG A 81 -15.45 -6.77 20.54
C ARG A 81 -15.48 -5.25 20.71
N ILE A 82 -14.39 -4.57 20.34
CA ILE A 82 -14.28 -3.11 20.33
C ILE A 82 -15.02 -2.55 19.10
N VAL A 83 -14.83 -3.19 17.94
CA VAL A 83 -15.48 -2.85 16.66
C VAL A 83 -16.26 -4.06 16.11
N ILE A 84 -17.26 -3.79 15.26
CA ILE A 84 -18.12 -4.82 14.65
C ILE A 84 -17.98 -4.90 13.13
N ALA A 85 -17.66 -3.79 12.47
CA ALA A 85 -17.51 -3.72 11.01
C ALA A 85 -16.59 -2.56 10.62
N MET A 86 -16.03 -2.62 9.41
CA MET A 86 -15.21 -1.57 8.81
C MET A 86 -15.67 -1.33 7.37
N SER A 87 -15.70 -0.07 6.95
CA SER A 87 -15.91 0.34 5.56
C SER A 87 -14.98 1.51 5.24
N GLY A 88 -14.07 1.32 4.28
CA GLY A 88 -13.03 2.30 3.97
C GLY A 88 -12.19 2.63 5.21
N GLU A 89 -12.15 3.91 5.59
CA GLU A 89 -11.41 4.42 6.75
C GLU A 89 -12.28 4.63 8.00
N VAL A 90 -13.45 3.98 8.05
CA VAL A 90 -14.40 4.09 9.17
C VAL A 90 -14.66 2.73 9.79
N VAL A 91 -14.66 2.67 11.12
CA VAL A 91 -15.11 1.52 11.90
C VAL A 91 -16.40 1.82 12.65
N TYR A 92 -17.20 0.77 12.83
CA TYR A 92 -18.40 0.80 13.65
C TYR A 92 -18.09 0.15 14.99
N THR A 93 -18.27 0.91 16.07
CA THR A 93 -18.11 0.40 17.44
C THR A 93 -19.22 -0.60 17.79
N ARG A 94 -19.06 -1.36 18.88
CA ARG A 94 -20.13 -2.22 19.41
C ARG A 94 -21.45 -1.48 19.67
N ARG A 95 -21.39 -0.17 19.96
CA ARG A 95 -22.58 0.68 20.16
C ARG A 95 -23.17 1.23 18.87
N GLY A 96 -22.67 0.80 17.70
CA GLY A 96 -23.12 1.28 16.38
C GLY A 96 -22.56 2.64 15.97
N LYS A 97 -21.71 3.28 16.79
CA LYS A 97 -21.10 4.58 16.44
C LYS A 97 -20.04 4.40 15.36
N ALA A 98 -20.13 5.20 14.30
CA ALA A 98 -19.10 5.32 13.26
C ALA A 98 -17.95 6.23 13.74
N VAL A 99 -16.71 5.75 13.62
CA VAL A 99 -15.49 6.47 14.06
C VAL A 99 -14.38 6.22 13.04
N ALA A 100 -13.53 7.21 12.79
CA ALA A 100 -12.37 7.06 11.90
C ALA A 100 -11.39 6.00 12.45
N VAL A 101 -10.86 5.16 11.55
CA VAL A 101 -9.88 4.10 11.88
C VAL A 101 -8.69 4.68 12.65
N ALA A 102 -8.09 5.76 12.17
CA ALA A 102 -6.94 6.40 12.80
C ALA A 102 -7.23 6.98 14.20
N GLU A 103 -8.47 7.37 14.48
CA GLU A 103 -8.90 7.79 15.81
C GLU A 103 -9.04 6.58 16.75
N MET A 104 -9.64 5.49 16.26
CA MET A 104 -9.79 4.28 17.07
C MET A 104 -8.46 3.56 17.33
N MET A 105 -7.55 3.52 16.38
CA MET A 105 -6.20 2.96 16.57
C MET A 105 -5.40 3.72 17.63
N ARG A 106 -5.61 5.04 17.77
CA ARG A 106 -4.99 5.84 18.85
C ARG A 106 -5.59 5.55 20.21
N ARG A 107 -6.91 5.28 20.29
CA ARG A 107 -7.60 4.93 21.54
C ARG A 107 -7.32 3.50 21.99
N CYS A 108 -7.18 2.60 21.03
CA CYS A 108 -6.99 1.16 21.25
C CYS A 108 -5.80 0.70 20.41
N PRO A 109 -4.56 1.03 20.80
CA PRO A 109 -3.38 0.46 20.16
C PRO A 109 -3.39 -1.06 20.34
N VAL A 110 -2.83 -1.80 19.39
CA VAL A 110 -2.63 -3.25 19.54
C VAL A 110 -1.71 -3.45 20.74
N GLY A 111 -2.26 -3.95 21.84
CA GLY A 111 -1.51 -4.42 23.01
C GLY A 111 -1.16 -5.89 22.83
N GLU A 112 0.10 -6.21 23.16
CA GLU A 112 0.78 -7.51 23.11
C GLU A 112 -0.08 -8.72 23.51
#